data_AF-A5D184-F1
#
_entry.id   AF-A5D184-F1
#
_cell.length_a   1.000
_cell.length_b   1.000
_cell.length_c   1.000
_cell.angle_alpha   90.00
_cell.angle_beta   90.00
_cell.angle_gamma   90.00
#
_symmetry.space_group_name_H-M   'P 1'
#
loop_
_entity.id
_entity.type
_entity.pdbx_description
1 polymer ?
#
loop_
_entity_poly.entity_id
_entity_poly.type
_entity_poly.pdbx_seq_one_letter_code
_entity_poly.pdbx_strand_id
1 'polypeptide(L)'
;MNIIITSLDVAFQVYTWLLIVRILLSWVRHNPYQPVIRFIYEVTEPFLSLFRRIVPPVGPVDFSPIVAFFVLHLIRQVLISFLRHFL
;
A
#
# COMPACT_ATOMS: atom_id res chain seq x y z
N MET A 1 0.57 -22.74 12.88
CA MET A 1 0.28 -21.43 13.49
C MET A 1 1.17 -20.31 12.93
N ASN A 2 2.49 -20.38 13.09
CA ASN A 2 3.41 -19.31 12.68
C ASN A 2 3.40 -19.04 11.17
N ILE A 3 3.23 -20.08 10.34
CA ILE A 3 3.23 -19.94 8.88
C ILE A 3 2.14 -18.97 8.40
N ILE A 4 0.92 -19.06 8.96
CA ILE A 4 -0.20 -18.17 8.57
C ILE A 4 0.12 -16.72 8.91
N ILE A 5 0.61 -16.47 10.13
CA ILE A 5 0.98 -15.14 10.58
C ILE A 5 2.13 -14.58 9.73
N THR A 6 3.16 -15.39 9.45
CA THR A 6 4.29 -14.99 8.61
C THR A 6 3.86 -14.70 7.18
N SER A 7 3.01 -15.53 6.57
CA SER A 7 2.50 -15.30 5.21
C SER A 7 1.70 -14.01 5.11
N LEU A 8 0.84 -13.71 6.09
CA LEU A 8 0.13 -12.45 6.16
C LEU A 8 1.10 -11.29 6.35
N ASP A 9 2.06 -11.41 7.24
CA ASP A 9 3.06 -10.38 7.50
C ASP A 9 3.85 -10.02 6.23
N VAL A 10 4.31 -11.03 5.51
CA VAL A 10 4.99 -10.87 4.21
C VAL A 10 4.08 -10.20 3.19
N ALA A 11 2.80 -10.57 3.12
CA ALA A 11 1.85 -9.92 2.20
C ALA A 11 1.70 -8.42 2.49
N PHE A 12 1.56 -8.02 3.76
CA PHE A 12 1.54 -6.61 4.14
C PHE A 12 2.86 -5.90 3.80
N GLN A 13 4.01 -6.54 4.05
CA GLN A 13 5.31 -5.97 3.71
C GLN A 13 5.46 -5.74 2.20
N VAL A 14 5.09 -6.72 1.37
CA VAL A 14 5.12 -6.60 -0.09
C VAL A 14 4.22 -5.45 -0.55
N TYR A 15 2.99 -5.37 -0.04
CA TYR A 15 2.07 -4.30 -0.40
C TYR A 15 2.59 -2.92 0.05
N THR A 16 3.23 -2.86 1.22
CA THR A 16 3.89 -1.65 1.72
C THR A 16 4.98 -1.17 0.75
N TRP A 17 5.82 -2.08 0.25
CA TRP A 17 6.83 -1.75 -0.76
C TRP A 17 6.20 -1.27 -2.08
N LEU A 18 5.10 -1.88 -2.52
CA LEU A 18 4.36 -1.39 -3.69
C LEU A 18 3.86 0.05 -3.50
N LEU A 19 3.36 0.40 -2.30
CA LEU A 19 2.96 1.77 -1.98
C LEU A 19 4.14 2.74 -1.95
N ILE A 20 5.31 2.32 -1.45
CA ILE A 20 6.53 3.15 -1.50
C ILE A 20 6.91 3.42 -2.97
N VAL A 21 6.96 2.38 -3.80
CA VAL A 21 7.26 2.56 -5.24
C VAL A 21 6.22 3.44 -5.91
N ARG A 22 4.93 3.28 -5.58
CA ARG A 22 3.82 4.11 -6.04
C ARG A 22 4.02 5.59 -5.71
N ILE A 23 4.52 5.92 -4.52
CA ILE A 23 4.89 7.29 -4.13
C ILE A 23 6.03 7.80 -4.99
N LEU A 24 7.11 7.03 -5.11
CA LEU A 24 8.28 7.43 -5.89
C LEU A 24 7.91 7.68 -7.36
N LEU A 25 7.10 6.80 -7.95
CA LEU A 25 6.58 6.95 -9.32
C LEU A 25 5.73 8.22 -9.49
N SER A 26 5.05 8.69 -8.44
CA SER A 26 4.30 9.96 -8.51
C SER A 26 5.19 11.20 -8.59
N TRP A 27 6.45 11.11 -8.14
CA TRP A 27 7.40 12.23 -8.14
C TRP A 27 8.31 12.27 -9.37
N VAL A 28 8.52 11.11 -10.01
CA VAL A 28 9.37 11.02 -11.20
C VAL A 28 8.55 10.75 -12.45
N ARG A 29 8.94 11.38 -13.58
CA ARG A 29 8.35 11.06 -14.87
C ARG A 29 8.74 9.63 -15.27
N HIS A 30 7.76 8.85 -15.69
CA HIS A 30 7.94 7.46 -16.09
C HIS A 30 6.98 7.09 -17.22
N ASN A 31 7.22 5.98 -17.91
CA ASN A 31 6.34 5.48 -18.96
C ASN A 31 5.23 4.59 -18.36
N PRO A 32 3.95 5.02 -18.36
CA PRO A 32 2.86 4.26 -17.75
C PRO A 32 2.54 2.94 -18.46
N TYR A 33 3.01 2.75 -19.70
CA TYR A 33 2.78 1.53 -20.46
C TYR A 33 3.77 0.40 -20.12
N GLN A 34 4.79 0.65 -19.29
CA GLN A 34 5.65 -0.44 -18.83
C GLN A 34 4.84 -1.42 -17.97
N PRO A 35 4.90 -2.75 -18.26
CA PRO A 35 4.07 -3.73 -17.56
C PRO A 35 4.19 -3.71 -16.04
N VAL A 36 5.40 -3.53 -15.52
CA VAL A 36 5.66 -3.47 -14.07
C VAL A 36 5.04 -2.22 -13.43
N ILE A 37 5.17 -1.07 -14.08
CA ILE A 37 4.57 0.18 -13.62
C ILE A 37 3.05 0.04 -13.64
N ARG A 38 2.48 -0.42 -14.76
CA ARG A 38 1.04 -0.65 -14.89
C ARG A 38 0.52 -1.59 -13.80
N PHE A 39 1.22 -2.68 -13.52
CA PHE A 39 0.88 -3.60 -12.44
C PHE A 39 0.85 -2.92 -11.07
N ILE A 40 1.88 -2.11 -10.73
CA ILE A 40 1.92 -1.36 -9.48
C ILE A 40 0.72 -0.42 -9.38
N TYR A 41 0.40 0.31 -10.47
CA TYR A 41 -0.76 1.18 -10.54
C TYR A 41 -2.04 0.38 -10.27
N GLU A 42 -2.30 -0.68 -11.02
CA GLU A 42 -3.53 -1.49 -10.92
C GLU A 42 -3.73 -2.15 -9.55
N VAL A 43 -2.65 -2.63 -8.91
CA VAL A 43 -2.72 -3.29 -7.59
C VAL A 43 -2.90 -2.29 -6.45
N THR A 44 -2.31 -1.10 -6.55
CA THR A 44 -2.39 -0.08 -5.49
C THR A 44 -3.62 0.81 -5.62
N GLU A 45 -4.20 0.94 -6.82
CA GLU A 45 -5.27 1.88 -7.12
C GLU A 45 -6.56 1.66 -6.30
N PRO A 46 -7.10 0.43 -6.13
CA PRO A 46 -8.33 0.24 -5.37
C PRO A 46 -8.20 0.76 -3.92
N PHE A 47 -7.07 0.48 -3.27
CA PHE A 47 -6.79 0.95 -1.93
C PHE A 47 -6.63 2.47 -1.89
N LEU A 48 -5.81 3.04 -2.79
CA LEU A 48 -5.55 4.48 -2.84
C LEU A 48 -6.79 5.30 -3.22
N SER A 49 -7.66 4.76 -4.06
CA SER A 49 -8.91 5.42 -4.47
C SER A 49 -9.83 5.72 -3.28
N LEU A 50 -9.77 4.90 -2.21
CA LEU A 50 -10.49 5.13 -0.96
C LEU A 50 -9.91 6.35 -0.22
N PHE A 51 -8.60 6.51 -0.21
CA PHE A 51 -7.91 7.60 0.49
C PHE A 51 -7.94 8.92 -0.27
N ARG A 52 -8.03 8.90 -1.61
CA ARG A 52 -8.13 10.13 -2.41
C ARG A 52 -9.40 10.94 -2.14
N ARG A 53 -10.44 10.33 -1.55
CA ARG A 53 -11.63 11.04 -1.06
C ARG A 53 -11.35 11.87 0.20
N ILE A 54 -10.36 11.46 0.98
CA ILE A 54 -9.99 12.08 2.26
C ILE A 54 -8.85 13.08 2.05
N VAL A 55 -7.82 12.66 1.30
CA VAL A 55 -6.67 13.49 0.93
C VAL A 55 -6.63 13.61 -0.58
N PRO A 56 -7.30 14.63 -1.15
CA PRO A 56 -7.23 14.88 -2.58
C PRO A 56 -5.78 15.21 -2.99
N PRO A 57 -5.37 14.84 -4.21
CA PRO A 57 -4.05 15.16 -4.72
C PRO A 57 -3.86 16.69 -4.79
N VAL A 58 -2.65 17.15 -4.43
CA VAL A 58 -2.29 18.57 -4.49
C VAL A 58 -1.41 18.77 -5.71
N GLY A 59 -2.02 19.24 -6.80
CA GLY A 59 -1.36 19.34 -8.10
C GLY A 59 -1.05 17.96 -8.70
N PRO A 60 0.13 17.73 -9.31
CA PRO A 60 0.49 16.43 -9.89
C PRO A 60 0.95 15.39 -8.86
N VAL A 61 1.09 15.78 -7.59
CA VAL A 61 1.62 14.91 -6.53
C VAL A 61 0.46 14.27 -5.77
N ASP A 62 0.45 12.94 -5.73
CA ASP A 62 -0.51 12.15 -4.98
C ASP A 62 0.03 11.89 -3.56
N PHE A 63 -0.52 12.58 -2.56
CA PHE A 63 -0.18 12.39 -1.15
C PHE A 63 -1.03 11.29 -0.47
N SER A 64 -2.06 10.79 -1.14
CA SER A 64 -2.91 9.72 -0.61
C SER A 64 -2.12 8.46 -0.19
N PRO A 65 -1.02 8.05 -0.86
CA PRO A 65 -0.30 6.86 -0.45
C PRO A 65 0.43 7.00 0.89
N ILE A 66 0.75 8.23 1.33
CA ILE A 66 1.36 8.45 2.65
C ILE A 66 0.35 8.10 3.74
N VAL A 67 -0.88 8.61 3.63
CA VAL A 67 -1.95 8.28 4.59
C VAL A 67 -2.30 6.79 4.51
N ALA A 68 -2.38 6.26 3.29
CA ALA A 68 -2.65 4.85 3.04
C ALA A 68 -1.58 3.94 3.70
N PHE A 69 -0.30 4.34 3.68
CA PHE A 69 0.80 3.65 4.35
C PHE A 69 0.59 3.58 5.86
N PHE A 70 0.25 4.70 6.52
CA PHE A 70 -0.01 4.70 7.97
C PHE A 70 -1.20 3.81 8.33
N VAL A 71 -2.28 3.89 7.56
CA VAL A 71 -3.47 3.06 7.80
C VAL A 71 -3.18 1.58 7.58
N LEU A 72 -2.44 1.23 6.53
CA LEU A 72 -2.00 -0.14 6.28
C LEU A 72 -1.16 -0.67 7.43
N HIS A 73 -0.25 0.14 7.96
CA HIS A 73 0.60 -0.24 9.09
C HIS A 73 -0.20 -0.51 10.36
N LEU A 74 -1.18 0.35 10.67
CA LEU A 74 -2.09 0.15 11.80
C LEU A 74 -2.92 -1.12 11.65
N ILE A 75 -3.50 -1.35 10.45
CA ILE A 75 -4.27 -2.57 10.15
C ILE A 75 -3.40 -3.82 10.35
N ARG A 76 -2.17 -3.81 9.84
CA ARG A 76 -1.21 -4.91 10.01
C ARG A 76 -0.94 -5.18 11.49
N GLN A 77 -0.63 -4.16 12.28
CA GLN A 77 -0.32 -4.33 13.71
C GLN A 77 -1.51 -4.92 14.47
N VAL A 78 -2.70 -4.35 14.29
CA VAL A 78 -3.93 -4.83 14.97
C VAL A 78 -4.24 -6.26 14.57
N LEU A 79 -4.22 -6.56 13.26
CA LEU A 79 -4.54 -7.89 12.75
C LEU A 79 -3.56 -8.95 13.24
N ILE A 80 -2.26 -8.68 13.20
CA ILE A 80 -1.24 -9.64 13.65
C ILE A 80 -1.29 -9.82 15.17
N SER A 81 -1.49 -8.74 15.92
CA SER A 81 -1.63 -8.81 17.39
C SER A 81 -2.85 -9.62 17.78
N PHE A 82 -3.98 -9.40 17.11
CA PHE A 82 -5.20 -10.18 17.30
C PHE A 82 -4.95 -11.65 16.97
N LEU A 83 -4.47 -11.96 15.76
CA LEU A 83 -4.22 -13.35 15.36
C LEU A 83 -3.27 -14.09 16.30
N ARG A 84 -2.22 -13.44 16.81
CA ARG A 84 -1.30 -14.02 17.80
C ARG A 84 -1.94 -14.27 19.17
N HIS A 85 -2.96 -13.48 19.54
CA HIS A 85 -3.64 -13.64 20.81
C HIS A 85 -4.64 -14.81 20.79
N PHE A 86 -5.30 -15.06 19.66
CA PHE A 86 -6.34 -16.08 19.52
C PHE A 86 -5.84 -17.44 19.00
N LEU A 87 -4.70 -17.48 18.32
CA LEU A 87 -4.06 -18.70 17.79
C LEU A 87 -2.86 -19.09 18.64
#